data_AF-A0A2M7EL25-F1
#
_entry.id   AF-A0A2M7EL25-F1
#
_cell.length_a   1.000
_cell.length_b   1.000
_cell.length_c   1.000
_cell.angle_alpha   90.00
_cell.angle_beta   90.00
_cell.angle_gamma   90.00
#
_symmetry.space_group_name_H-M   'P 1'
#
loop_
_entity.id
_entity.type
_entity.pdbx_description
1 polymer ?
#
loop_
_entity_poly.entity_id
_entity_poly.type
_entity_poly.pdbx_seq_one_letter_code
_entity_poly.pdbx_strand_id
1 'polypeptide(L)'
;VKKRTAGFVRNISSLIFYKLINILTHNMFPENASDFRLIDKKVYLTINSLTEKNKYLRGLIIWTGFKSIGIPFDRKNRIAGESKANMTTVLKVAVNGIFSFSYAPLRFVSFLGISITLISFIMMIGYMYLFFVHGREAPGVMTIIMLILFLF
;
A
#
# COMPACT_ATOMS: atom_id res chain seq x y z
N VAL A 1 23.05 -10.60 11.25
CA VAL A 1 23.62 -9.24 11.05
C VAL A 1 23.25 -8.37 12.25
N LYS A 2 24.25 -7.79 12.94
CA LYS A 2 24.04 -7.02 14.19
C LYS A 2 23.04 -5.87 13.94
N LYS A 3 21.95 -5.85 14.74
CA LYS A 3 20.91 -4.82 14.67
C LYS A 3 21.55 -3.46 14.94
N ARG A 4 21.37 -2.52 14.01
CA ARG A 4 21.64 -1.10 14.25
C ARG A 4 20.83 -0.67 15.48
N THR A 5 21.47 0.08 16.37
CA THR A 5 20.81 0.90 17.40
C THR A 5 20.09 2.08 16.73
N ALA A 6 19.11 1.78 15.88
CA ALA A 6 18.09 2.74 15.50
C ALA A 6 17.15 2.91 16.70
N GLY A 7 16.66 4.13 16.94
CA GLY A 7 15.69 4.40 17.99
C GLY A 7 14.49 3.45 17.91
N PHE A 8 13.89 3.12 19.07
CA PHE A 8 12.84 2.11 19.22
C PHE A 8 11.71 2.25 18.19
N VAL A 9 11.26 3.48 17.96
CA VAL A 9 10.21 3.83 16.97
C VAL A 9 10.61 3.45 15.54
N ARG A 10 11.87 3.65 15.18
CA ARG A 10 12.39 3.37 13.82
C ARG A 10 12.54 1.87 13.58
N ASN A 11 12.89 1.10 14.61
CA ASN A 11 12.96 -0.36 14.53
C ASN A 11 11.58 -1.00 14.42
N ILE A 12 10.57 -0.49 15.15
CA ILE A 12 9.19 -0.97 15.03
C ILE A 12 8.61 -0.64 13.65
N SER A 13 8.80 0.60 13.20
CA SER A 13 8.29 1.04 11.90
C SER A 13 8.90 0.26 10.74
N SER A 14 10.20 -0.07 10.81
CA SER A 14 10.85 -0.89 9.79
C SER A 14 10.38 -2.35 9.82
N LEU A 15 10.16 -2.92 11.01
CA LEU A 15 9.60 -4.27 11.16
C LEU A 15 8.20 -4.38 10.58
N ILE A 16 7.31 -3.45 10.93
CA ILE A 16 5.94 -3.40 10.40
C ILE A 16 5.97 -3.23 8.88
N PHE A 17 6.87 -2.37 8.37
CA PHE A 17 7.05 -2.15 6.95
C PHE A 17 7.46 -3.42 6.20
N TYR A 18 8.52 -4.10 6.63
CA TYR A 18 8.97 -5.33 5.97
C TYR A 18 7.92 -6.43 6.07
N LYS A 19 7.21 -6.53 7.20
CA LYS A 19 6.13 -7.51 7.38
C LYS A 19 4.94 -7.22 6.47
N LEU A 20 4.50 -5.96 6.35
CA LEU A 20 3.43 -5.56 5.44
C LEU A 20 3.82 -5.79 3.99
N ILE A 21 5.01 -5.36 3.56
CA ILE A 21 5.46 -5.62 2.20
C ILE A 21 5.53 -7.12 1.93
N ASN A 22 6.12 -7.92 2.81
CA ASN A 22 6.23 -9.36 2.62
C ASN A 22 4.85 -10.03 2.49
N ILE A 23 3.88 -9.65 3.32
CA ILE A 23 2.51 -10.16 3.20
C ILE A 23 1.86 -9.70 1.89
N LEU A 24 1.98 -8.42 1.56
CA LEU A 24 1.29 -7.81 0.42
C LEU A 24 1.90 -8.18 -0.94
N THR A 25 3.16 -8.59 -0.96
CA THR A 25 3.93 -8.96 -2.16
C THR A 25 4.43 -10.40 -2.12
N HIS A 26 3.85 -11.27 -1.29
CA HIS A 26 4.15 -12.71 -1.23
C HIS A 26 5.64 -13.02 -1.06
N ASN A 27 6.30 -12.38 -0.10
CA ASN A 27 7.73 -12.53 0.23
C ASN A 27 8.68 -12.24 -0.94
N MET A 28 8.29 -11.39 -1.88
CA MET A 28 9.15 -11.01 -3.01
C MET A 28 10.43 -10.29 -2.54
N PHE A 29 10.40 -9.51 -1.46
CA PHE A 29 11.51 -8.63 -1.09
C PHE A 29 12.49 -9.27 -0.09
N PRO A 30 13.79 -9.41 -0.43
CA PRO A 30 14.80 -9.85 0.51
C PRO A 30 15.01 -8.80 1.62
N GLU A 31 14.97 -9.25 2.87
CA GLU A 31 15.18 -8.39 4.04
C GLU A 31 16.61 -7.82 4.07
N ASN A 32 16.74 -6.55 4.46
CA ASN A 32 18.04 -5.86 4.62
C ASN A 32 18.89 -5.77 3.34
N ALA A 33 18.29 -5.89 2.16
CA ALA A 33 19.01 -5.73 0.90
C ALA A 33 19.52 -4.29 0.70
N SER A 34 20.76 -4.18 0.24
CA SER A 34 21.35 -2.90 -0.17
C SER A 34 20.84 -2.49 -1.57
N ASP A 35 20.87 -1.20 -1.86
CA ASP A 35 20.66 -0.70 -3.22
C ASP A 35 21.83 -1.01 -4.14
N PHE A 36 23.02 -1.19 -3.54
CA PHE A 36 24.23 -1.50 -4.27
C PHE A 36 24.14 -2.90 -4.88
N ARG A 37 24.24 -2.98 -6.20
CA ARG A 37 24.05 -4.21 -6.99
C ARG A 37 24.75 -4.10 -8.33
N LEU A 38 25.14 -5.26 -8.85
CA LEU A 38 25.57 -5.43 -10.24
C LEU A 38 24.39 -6.01 -11.03
N ILE A 39 24.12 -5.45 -12.21
CA ILE A 39 22.98 -5.82 -13.06
C ILE A 39 23.51 -6.18 -14.44
N ASP A 40 23.12 -7.34 -14.95
CA ASP A 40 23.46 -7.75 -16.32
C ASP A 40 22.68 -6.92 -17.36
N LYS A 41 23.25 -6.76 -18.55
CA LYS A 41 22.68 -5.99 -19.66
C LYS A 41 21.26 -6.44 -20.01
N LYS A 42 20.99 -7.75 -19.94
CA LYS A 42 19.65 -8.30 -20.22
C LYS A 42 18.59 -7.73 -19.26
N VAL A 43 18.90 -7.70 -17.97
CA VAL A 43 17.99 -7.18 -16.93
C VAL A 43 17.74 -5.69 -17.13
N TYR A 44 18.79 -4.92 -17.41
CA TYR A 44 18.68 -3.49 -17.70
C TYR A 44 17.75 -3.20 -18.88
N LEU A 45 17.90 -3.94 -19.99
CA LEU A 45 17.06 -3.78 -21.18
C LEU A 45 15.59 -4.11 -20.87
N THR A 46 15.33 -5.20 -20.14
CA THR A 46 13.98 -5.58 -19.73
C THR A 46 13.33 -4.48 -18.88
N ILE A 47 14.03 -3.95 -17.89
CA ILE A 47 13.50 -2.87 -17.04
C ILE A 47 13.22 -1.60 -17.86
N ASN A 48 14.04 -1.30 -18.87
CA ASN A 48 13.81 -0.14 -19.73
C ASN A 48 12.63 -0.32 -20.69
N SER A 49 12.25 -1.55 -21.02
CA SER A 49 11.03 -1.82 -21.81
C SER A 49 9.73 -1.71 -21.00
N LEU A 50 9.82 -1.61 -19.67
CA LEU A 50 8.66 -1.49 -18.79
C LEU A 50 8.03 -0.09 -18.86
N THR A 51 6.70 -0.05 -19.00
CA THR A 51 5.90 1.18 -19.16
C THR A 51 5.42 1.79 -17.84
N GLU A 52 5.89 1.26 -16.72
CA GLU A 52 5.44 1.61 -15.37
C GLU A 52 5.75 3.09 -15.05
N LYS A 53 4.69 3.85 -14.73
CA LYS A 53 4.81 5.27 -14.35
C LYS A 53 5.61 5.46 -13.07
N ASN A 54 5.36 4.64 -12.05
CA ASN A 54 6.07 4.69 -10.77
C ASN A 54 7.21 3.66 -10.76
N LYS A 55 8.40 4.09 -11.21
CA LYS A 55 9.58 3.22 -11.28
C LYS A 55 10.20 2.97 -9.90
N TYR A 56 9.61 2.05 -9.14
CA TYR A 56 10.24 1.52 -7.94
C TYR A 56 11.26 0.44 -8.31
N LEU A 57 12.48 0.88 -8.62
CA LEU A 57 13.55 0.04 -9.21
C LEU A 57 13.85 -1.23 -8.39
N ARG A 58 13.83 -1.14 -7.06
CA ARG A 58 14.06 -2.31 -6.18
C ARG A 58 13.05 -3.42 -6.45
N GLY A 59 11.77 -3.05 -6.58
CA GLY A 59 10.69 -3.98 -6.89
C GLY A 59 10.75 -4.46 -8.32
N LEU A 60 10.97 -3.57 -9.29
CA LEU A 60 11.03 -3.94 -10.70
C LEU A 60 12.12 -4.98 -10.96
N ILE A 61 13.32 -4.80 -10.39
CA ILE A 61 14.41 -5.78 -10.55
C ILE A 61 14.01 -7.15 -10.01
N ILE A 62 13.35 -7.22 -8.87
CA ILE A 62 12.95 -8.51 -8.31
C ILE A 62 11.78 -9.11 -9.11
N TRP A 63 10.83 -8.27 -9.53
CA TRP A 63 9.66 -8.65 -10.30
C TRP A 63 10.02 -9.24 -11.67
N THR A 64 11.12 -8.78 -12.29
CA THR A 64 11.62 -9.39 -13.54
C THR A 64 12.01 -10.87 -13.42
N GLY A 65 12.16 -11.41 -12.20
CA GLY A 65 12.34 -12.85 -11.97
C GLY A 65 13.69 -13.43 -12.40
N PHE A 66 14.66 -12.59 -12.78
CA PHE A 66 16.01 -13.05 -13.10
C PHE A 66 16.72 -13.63 -11.86
N LYS A 67 17.69 -14.51 -12.11
CA LYS A 67 18.54 -15.08 -11.05
C LYS A 67 19.25 -13.96 -10.31
N SER A 68 19.10 -13.94 -8.98
CA SER A 68 19.75 -12.98 -8.10
C SER A 68 20.43 -13.70 -6.94
N ILE A 69 21.61 -13.22 -6.55
CA ILE A 69 22.38 -13.73 -5.41
C ILE A 69 22.73 -12.54 -4.52
N GLY A 70 22.45 -12.67 -3.23
CA GLY A 70 22.83 -11.69 -2.22
C GLY A 70 24.20 -12.02 -1.63
N ILE A 71 25.15 -11.09 -1.68
CA ILE A 71 26.43 -11.24 -1.00
C ILE A 71 26.31 -10.59 0.38
N PRO A 72 26.36 -11.36 1.49
CA PRO A 72 26.30 -10.78 2.82
C PRO A 72 27.57 -9.96 3.08
N PHE A 73 27.39 -8.73 3.53
CA PHE A 73 28.48 -7.87 3.96
C PHE A 73 28.09 -7.12 5.23
N ASP A 74 29.08 -6.83 6.09
CA ASP A 74 28.82 -6.04 7.28
C ASP A 74 28.87 -4.54 6.94
N ARG A 75 27.77 -3.84 7.18
CA ARG A 75 27.62 -2.44 6.83
C ARG A 75 28.15 -1.57 7.97
N LYS A 76 29.42 -1.17 7.88
CA LYS A 76 30.04 -0.23 8.83
C LYS A 76 29.21 1.06 8.97
N ASN A 77 29.28 1.68 10.15
CA ASN A 77 28.65 2.97 10.39
C ASN A 77 29.23 4.02 9.44
N ARG A 78 28.38 4.95 8.98
CA ARG A 78 28.86 6.07 8.15
C ARG A 78 29.80 6.92 9.01
N ILE A 79 30.95 7.25 8.44
CA ILE A 79 31.99 8.07 9.09
C ILE A 79 31.62 9.56 8.98
N ALA A 80 30.95 9.96 7.90
CA ALA A 80 30.51 11.33 7.67
C ALA A 80 29.19 11.39 6.89
N GLY A 81 28.47 12.50 7.06
CA GLY A 81 27.20 12.82 6.38
C GLY A 81 25.95 12.37 7.12
N GLU A 82 24.89 13.18 7.04
CA GLU A 82 23.60 12.87 7.64
C GLU A 82 22.76 11.92 6.78
N SER A 83 21.90 11.14 7.45
CA SER A 83 20.97 10.26 6.77
C SER A 83 19.84 11.05 6.13
N LYS A 84 19.87 11.21 4.79
CA LYS A 84 18.73 11.73 4.00
C LYS A 84 17.46 10.84 4.05
N ALA A 85 17.52 9.68 4.71
CA ALA A 85 16.37 8.83 4.93
C ALA A 85 15.54 9.36 6.11
N ASN A 86 14.71 10.38 5.82
CA ASN A 86 13.68 10.87 6.72
C ASN A 86 12.50 9.89 6.78
N MET A 87 11.75 9.89 7.89
CA MET A 87 10.61 8.98 8.10
C MET A 87 9.57 9.08 6.97
N THR A 88 9.29 10.31 6.52
CA THR A 88 8.37 10.62 5.42
C THR A 88 8.84 10.02 4.09
N THR A 89 10.13 10.12 3.79
CA THR A 89 10.71 9.53 2.56
C THR A 89 10.59 8.02 2.56
N VAL A 90 10.84 7.38 3.71
CA VAL A 90 10.70 5.91 3.84
C VAL A 90 9.25 5.48 3.68
N LEU A 91 8.30 6.19 4.30
CA LEU A 91 6.87 5.94 4.15
C LEU A 91 6.38 6.14 2.72
N LYS A 92 6.83 7.20 2.02
CA LYS A 92 6.46 7.44 0.63
C LYS A 92 6.92 6.30 -0.29
N VAL A 93 8.15 5.83 -0.10
CA VAL A 93 8.69 4.67 -0.82
C VAL A 93 7.88 3.42 -0.52
N ALA A 94 7.45 3.24 0.73
CA ALA A 94 6.64 2.10 1.14
C ALA A 94 5.27 2.07 0.46
N VAL A 95 4.57 3.19 0.52
CA VAL A 95 3.27 3.39 -0.13
C VAL A 95 3.40 3.11 -1.62
N ASN A 96 4.39 3.70 -2.30
CA ASN A 96 4.62 3.44 -3.72
C ASN A 96 4.87 1.96 -4.03
N GLY A 97 5.62 1.24 -3.19
CA GLY A 97 5.82 -0.20 -3.33
C GLY A 97 4.52 -0.99 -3.23
N ILE A 98 3.69 -0.72 -2.21
CA ILE A 98 2.42 -1.41 -2.00
C ILE A 98 1.46 -1.19 -3.17
N PHE A 99 1.28 0.06 -3.60
CA PHE A 99 0.38 0.40 -4.70
C PHE A 99 0.86 -0.11 -6.06
N SER A 100 2.17 -0.27 -6.26
CA SER A 100 2.72 -0.74 -7.55
C SER A 100 2.72 -2.26 -7.70
N PHE A 101 2.84 -3.01 -6.59
CA PHE A 101 3.03 -4.47 -6.62
C PHE A 101 1.91 -5.26 -5.91
N SER A 102 0.87 -4.60 -5.39
CA SER A 102 -0.23 -5.28 -4.71
C SER A 102 -1.60 -4.72 -5.10
N TYR A 103 -2.55 -5.61 -5.33
CA TYR A 103 -3.97 -5.27 -5.52
C TYR A 103 -4.72 -5.10 -4.20
N ALA A 104 -4.06 -5.29 -3.05
CA ALA A 104 -4.72 -5.23 -1.75
C ALA A 104 -5.41 -3.88 -1.45
N PRO A 105 -4.80 -2.70 -1.73
CA PRO A 105 -5.47 -1.43 -1.49
C PRO A 105 -6.74 -1.29 -2.33
N LEU A 106 -6.70 -1.72 -3.59
CA LEU A 106 -7.83 -1.69 -4.49
C LEU A 106 -8.96 -2.59 -3.98
N ARG A 107 -8.65 -3.84 -3.60
CA ARG A 107 -9.62 -4.79 -3.02
C ARG A 107 -10.26 -4.25 -1.75
N PHE A 108 -9.47 -3.60 -0.88
CA PHE A 108 -9.98 -3.01 0.36
C PHE A 108 -11.00 -1.90 0.09
N VAL A 109 -10.69 -0.96 -0.81
CA VAL A 109 -11.62 0.11 -1.19
C VAL A 109 -12.86 -0.44 -1.87
N SER A 110 -12.73 -1.45 -2.75
CA SER A 110 -13.88 -2.11 -3.37
C SER A 110 -14.79 -2.77 -2.34
N PHE A 111 -14.23 -3.48 -1.34
CA PHE A 111 -15.03 -4.12 -0.30
C PHE A 111 -15.72 -3.10 0.61
N LEU A 112 -15.04 -2.00 0.94
CA LEU A 112 -15.64 -0.89 1.67
C LEU A 112 -16.80 -0.26 0.88
N GLY A 113 -16.61 0.00 -0.41
CA GLY A 113 -17.67 0.53 -1.28
C GLY A 113 -18.91 -0.37 -1.27
N ILE A 114 -18.73 -1.66 -1.52
CA ILE A 114 -19.84 -2.64 -1.50
C ILE A 114 -20.53 -2.66 -0.13
N SER A 115 -19.77 -2.60 0.96
CA SER A 115 -20.33 -2.58 2.31
C SER A 115 -21.17 -1.31 2.56
N ILE A 116 -20.68 -0.15 2.13
CA ILE A 116 -21.39 1.13 2.26
C ILE A 116 -22.68 1.11 1.44
N THR A 117 -22.63 0.70 0.17
CA THR A 117 -23.82 0.60 -0.69
C THR A 117 -24.86 -0.37 -0.10
N LEU A 118 -24.43 -1.49 0.48
CA LEU A 118 -25.35 -2.44 1.13
C LEU A 118 -26.04 -1.80 2.35
N ILE A 119 -25.29 -1.08 3.18
CA ILE A 119 -25.83 -0.36 4.34
C ILE A 119 -26.81 0.73 3.89
N SER A 120 -26.45 1.52 2.87
CA SER A 120 -27.32 2.54 2.28
C SER A 120 -28.63 1.95 1.78
N PHE A 121 -28.58 0.79 1.11
CA PHE A 121 -29.76 0.11 0.61
C PHE A 121 -30.68 -0.38 1.74
N ILE A 122 -30.12 -0.95 2.81
CA ILE A 122 -30.88 -1.37 3.99
C ILE A 122 -31.54 -0.16 4.66
N MET A 123 -30.81 0.94 4.83
CA MET A 123 -31.38 2.18 5.38
C MET A 123 -32.49 2.73 4.49
N MET A 124 -32.33 2.71 3.16
CA MET A 124 -33.34 3.17 2.22
C MET A 124 -34.65 2.37 2.36
N ILE A 125 -34.56 1.03 2.46
CA ILE A 125 -35.72 0.17 2.71
C ILE A 125 -36.36 0.50 4.07
N GLY A 126 -35.55 0.69 5.12
CA GLY A 126 -36.05 1.06 6.46
C GLY A 126 -36.79 2.39 6.47
N TYR A 127 -36.25 3.40 5.78
CA TYR A 127 -36.93 4.69 5.61
C TYR A 127 -38.21 4.55 4.77
N MET A 128 -38.19 3.81 3.64
CA MET A 128 -39.42 3.54 2.89
C MET A 128 -40.51 2.91 3.77
N TYR A 129 -40.16 1.93 4.60
CA TYR A 129 -41.09 1.31 5.52
C TYR A 129 -41.67 2.32 6.53
N LEU A 130 -40.81 3.13 7.16
CA LEU A 130 -41.24 4.18 8.10
C LEU A 130 -42.21 5.17 7.46
N PHE A 131 -41.96 5.56 6.21
CA PHE A 131 -42.84 6.43 5.44
C PHE A 131 -44.25 5.84 5.24
N PHE A 132 -44.33 4.53 4.97
CA PHE A 132 -45.63 3.86 4.80
C PHE A 132 -46.41 3.71 6.11
N VAL A 133 -45.72 3.54 7.25
CA VAL A 133 -46.39 3.32 8.55
C VAL A 133 -46.77 4.62 9.26
N HIS A 134 -45.86 5.58 9.35
CA HIS A 134 -46.07 6.84 10.11
C HIS A 134 -46.55 7.99 9.22
N GLY A 135 -46.58 7.80 7.89
CA GLY A 135 -46.97 8.85 6.95
C GLY A 135 -45.93 9.97 6.85
N ARG A 136 -46.37 11.15 6.43
CA ARG A 136 -45.50 12.32 6.22
C ARG A 136 -45.42 13.19 7.46
N GLU A 137 -44.40 12.98 8.29
CA GLU A 137 -44.13 13.85 9.45
C GLU A 137 -43.43 15.17 9.07
N ALA A 138 -42.50 15.13 8.09
CA ALA A 138 -41.80 16.31 7.59
C ALA A 138 -41.70 16.29 6.05
N PRO A 139 -42.27 17.29 5.34
CA PRO A 139 -42.19 17.34 3.88
C PRO A 139 -40.74 17.52 3.41
N GLY A 140 -40.32 16.75 2.40
CA GLY A 140 -39.02 16.89 1.73
C GLY A 140 -37.83 16.18 2.40
N VAL A 141 -37.87 15.96 3.73
CA VAL A 141 -36.76 15.32 4.47
C VAL A 141 -36.50 13.89 3.97
N MET A 142 -37.56 13.10 3.79
CA MET A 142 -37.43 11.72 3.30
C MET A 142 -36.87 11.63 1.88
N THR A 143 -37.31 12.52 0.99
CA THR A 143 -36.80 12.54 -0.39
C THR A 143 -35.32 12.91 -0.44
N ILE A 144 -34.86 13.84 0.42
CA ILE A 144 -33.45 14.24 0.50
C ILE A 144 -32.60 13.09 1.06
N ILE A 145 -33.04 12.45 2.14
CA ILE A 145 -32.33 11.32 2.74
C ILE A 145 -32.22 10.16 1.74
N MET A 146 -33.30 9.82 1.03
CA MET A 146 -33.25 8.77 0.02
C MET A 146 -32.32 9.10 -1.14
N LEU A 147 -32.31 10.35 -1.62
CA LEU A 147 -31.44 10.77 -2.72
C LEU A 147 -29.97 10.72 -2.33
N ILE A 148 -29.64 11.12 -1.08
CA ILE A 148 -28.29 11.00 -0.54
C ILE A 148 -27.88 9.54 -0.39
N LEU A 149 -28.75 8.69 0.18
CA LEU A 149 -28.45 7.25 0.36
C LEU A 149 -28.30 6.52 -0.99
N PHE A 150 -29.05 6.91 -2.01
CA PHE A 150 -28.96 6.32 -3.35
C PHE A 150 -27.65 6.68 -4.08
N LEU A 151 -27.00 7.79 -3.69
CA LEU A 151 -25.75 8.24 -4.30
C LEU A 151 -24.52 7.43 -3.85
N PHE A 152 -24.65 6.64 -2.78
CA PHE A 152 -23.59 5.79 -2.20
C PHE A 152 -23.87 4.30 -2.43
#